data_AF-A0A0Q9Y7I9-F1
#
_entry.id   AF-A0A0Q9Y7I9-F1
#
_cell.length_a   1.000
_cell.length_b   1.000
_cell.length_c   1.000
_cell.angle_alpha   90.00
_cell.angle_beta   90.00
_cell.angle_gamma   90.00
#
_symmetry.space_group_name_H-M   'P 1'
#
loop_
_entity.id
_entity.type
_entity.pdbx_description
1 polymer ?
#
loop_
_entity_poly.entity_id
_entity_poly.type
_entity_poly.pdbx_seq_one_letter_code
_entity_poly.pdbx_strand_id
1 'polypeptide(L)'
;MWEFQRTQAQLTAMEQQESPVYIPDSPLEIEVSLQRRYLDGDISEEVVNETIWALEDFWAKYEKWQLIDIDEKRVTFEMEINDISPLLKVNGFFGLQEDGTLSIFNGSPDEADIIHSFFQIDMEKLEGKKREELKKGIPIQTKETFTEVLEAMKQYSTENNTVEKKA
;
A
#
# COMPACT_ATOMS: atom_id res chain seq x y z
N MET A 1 6.57 68.27 -0.27
CA MET A 1 7.25 68.10 -1.58
C MET A 1 8.01 66.81 -1.48
N TRP A 2 7.38 65.69 -1.80
CA TRP A 2 7.31 65.04 -3.13
C TRP A 2 7.94 63.65 -2.87
N GLU A 3 7.47 62.51 -3.37
CA GLU A 3 6.26 62.16 -4.10
C GLU A 3 6.14 60.63 -4.05
N PHE A 4 4.91 60.16 -4.14
CA PHE A 4 4.54 58.84 -4.60
C PHE A 4 5.41 58.38 -5.79
N GLN A 5 5.95 57.15 -5.71
CA GLN A 5 5.79 56.09 -6.73
C GLN A 5 6.74 54.92 -6.44
N ARG A 6 6.25 53.92 -5.70
CA ARG A 6 6.62 52.52 -5.94
C ARG A 6 5.32 51.72 -6.11
N THR A 7 4.83 51.90 -7.33
CA THR A 7 4.29 50.90 -8.24
C THR A 7 3.34 49.85 -7.66
N GLN A 8 2.11 49.88 -8.19
CA GLN A 8 1.09 48.83 -8.24
C GLN A 8 1.57 47.44 -8.74
N ALA A 9 2.87 47.23 -8.94
CA ALA A 9 3.45 46.01 -9.49
C ALA A 9 3.51 44.83 -8.51
N GLN A 10 3.31 45.05 -7.21
CA GLN A 10 3.39 43.97 -6.21
C GLN A 10 2.05 43.36 -5.83
N LEU A 11 0.91 43.88 -6.32
CA LEU A 11 -0.42 43.33 -6.04
C LEU A 11 -1.03 42.57 -7.23
N THR A 12 -0.44 42.63 -8.43
CA THR A 12 -0.94 41.94 -9.64
C THR A 12 -0.27 40.58 -9.91
N ALA A 13 0.78 40.23 -9.17
CA ALA A 13 1.56 39.01 -9.43
C ALA A 13 1.03 37.73 -8.75
N MET A 14 -0.15 37.78 -8.11
CA MET A 14 -0.73 36.62 -7.41
C MET A 14 -1.96 36.01 -8.10
N GLU A 15 -2.31 36.43 -9.33
CA GLU A 15 -3.57 36.01 -9.96
C GLU A 15 -3.43 35.09 -11.18
N GLN A 16 -2.24 34.64 -11.56
CA GLN A 16 -2.09 33.76 -12.73
C GLN A 16 -1.02 32.68 -12.51
N GLN A 17 -1.42 31.64 -11.79
CA GLN A 17 -0.83 30.32 -11.95
C GLN A 17 -1.95 29.29 -12.15
N GLU A 18 -2.86 29.59 -13.08
CA GLU A 18 -3.65 28.57 -13.74
C GLU A 18 -2.70 27.88 -14.74
N SER A 19 -2.25 26.68 -14.38
CA SER A 19 -1.56 25.78 -15.30
C SER A 19 -2.42 25.62 -16.55
N PRO A 20 -1.88 25.76 -17.78
CA PRO A 20 -2.68 25.56 -18.97
C PRO A 20 -3.16 24.11 -18.99
N VAL A 21 -4.46 23.92 -18.81
CA VAL A 21 -5.13 22.64 -18.98
C VAL A 21 -4.92 22.22 -20.43
N TYR A 22 -4.13 21.17 -20.65
CA TYR A 22 -3.95 20.60 -21.97
C TYR A 22 -5.26 19.91 -22.38
N ILE A 23 -5.93 20.42 -23.40
CA ILE A 23 -7.13 19.81 -23.98
C ILE A 23 -6.67 19.10 -25.25
N PRO A 24 -6.64 17.75 -25.30
CA PRO A 24 -6.28 17.05 -26.53
C PRO A 24 -7.37 17.26 -27.60
N ASP A 25 -6.97 17.56 -28.84
CA ASP A 25 -7.88 17.77 -29.98
C ASP A 25 -8.61 16.47 -30.43
N SER A 26 -8.19 15.32 -29.90
CA SER A 26 -8.77 13.99 -30.15
C SER A 26 -8.77 13.16 -28.87
N PRO A 27 -9.76 12.28 -28.66
CA PRO A 27 -9.80 11.41 -27.50
C PRO A 27 -8.52 10.57 -27.39
N LEU A 28 -7.90 10.57 -26.22
CA LEU A 28 -6.69 9.79 -25.94
C LEU A 28 -7.10 8.42 -25.39
N GLU A 29 -6.64 7.34 -26.02
CA GLU A 29 -6.78 6.00 -25.46
C GLU A 29 -5.58 5.69 -24.58
N ILE A 30 -5.83 5.40 -23.30
CA ILE A 30 -4.79 5.11 -22.33
C ILE A 30 -5.12 3.86 -21.53
N GLU A 31 -4.11 3.07 -21.23
CA GLU A 31 -4.21 1.95 -20.31
C GLU A 31 -4.02 2.47 -18.88
N VAL A 32 -5.02 2.28 -18.02
CA VAL A 32 -4.96 2.66 -16.61
C VAL A 32 -4.74 1.41 -15.77
N SER A 33 -3.62 1.38 -15.05
CA SER A 33 -3.24 0.34 -14.12
C SER A 33 -3.51 0.80 -12.70
N LEU A 34 -4.50 0.20 -12.03
CA LEU A 34 -4.92 0.50 -10.67
C LEU A 34 -4.36 -0.53 -9.70
N GLN A 35 -3.41 -0.13 -8.87
CA GLN A 35 -2.77 -0.99 -7.88
C GLN A 35 -3.33 -0.68 -6.49
N ARG A 36 -3.86 -1.70 -5.82
CA ARG A 36 -4.36 -1.60 -4.44
C ARG A 36 -3.42 -2.35 -3.53
N ARG A 37 -2.73 -1.63 -2.66
CA ARG A 37 -1.76 -2.19 -1.70
C ARG A 37 -2.46 -2.44 -0.37
N TYR A 38 -2.50 -3.68 0.08
CA TYR A 38 -3.12 -4.08 1.34
C TYR A 38 -2.09 -4.13 2.49
N LEU A 39 -2.57 -4.19 3.74
CA LEU A 39 -1.73 -4.23 4.94
C LEU A 39 -0.84 -5.48 5.03
N ASP A 40 -1.26 -6.57 4.39
CA ASP A 40 -0.54 -7.84 4.32
C ASP A 40 0.54 -7.87 3.23
N GLY A 41 0.70 -6.78 2.48
CA GLY A 41 1.72 -6.65 1.42
C GLY A 41 1.25 -7.18 0.07
N ASP A 42 0.05 -7.75 -0.01
CA ASP A 42 -0.58 -8.13 -1.27
C ASP A 42 -0.91 -6.88 -2.12
N ILE A 43 -0.79 -7.02 -3.44
CA ILE A 43 -1.10 -5.96 -4.40
C ILE A 43 -2.11 -6.51 -5.40
N SER A 44 -3.33 -5.95 -5.39
CA SER A 44 -4.31 -6.21 -6.44
C SER A 44 -4.10 -5.21 -7.57
N GLU A 45 -3.91 -5.72 -8.78
CA GLU A 45 -3.81 -4.90 -10.00
C GLU A 45 -5.07 -5.07 -10.85
N GLU A 46 -5.62 -3.95 -11.30
CA GLU A 46 -6.73 -3.88 -12.26
C GLU A 46 -6.32 -3.00 -13.44
N VAL A 47 -6.43 -3.52 -14.66
CA VAL A 47 -6.07 -2.80 -15.88
C VAL A 47 -7.33 -2.45 -16.66
N VAL A 48 -7.52 -1.15 -16.93
CA VAL A 48 -8.70 -0.61 -17.61
C VAL A 48 -8.25 0.24 -18.81
N ASN A 49 -8.83 0.01 -19.98
CA ASN A 49 -8.61 0.91 -21.12
C ASN A 49 -9.61 2.07 -21.03
N GLU A 50 -9.11 3.30 -20.93
CA GLU A 50 -9.91 4.51 -20.81
C GLU A 50 -9.75 5.37 -22.06
N THR A 51 -10.87 5.94 -22.51
CA THR A 51 -10.89 6.96 -23.57
C THR A 51 -11.06 8.33 -22.92
N ILE A 52 -10.01 9.13 -22.89
CA ILE A 52 -9.98 10.45 -22.27
C ILE A 52 -10.46 11.50 -23.27
N TRP A 53 -11.63 12.08 -22.99
CA TRP A 53 -12.17 13.21 -23.73
C TRP A 53 -11.70 14.55 -23.15
N ALA A 54 -11.54 14.61 -21.83
CA ALA A 54 -11.03 15.76 -21.09
C ALA A 54 -10.10 15.26 -19.99
N LEU A 55 -8.88 15.82 -19.92
CA LEU A 55 -7.91 15.41 -18.90
C LEU A 55 -8.39 15.77 -17.49
N GLU A 56 -9.12 16.87 -17.32
CA GLU A 56 -9.67 17.27 -16.02
C GLU A 56 -10.60 16.20 -15.44
N ASP A 57 -11.53 15.68 -16.25
CA ASP A 57 -12.45 14.63 -15.85
C ASP A 57 -11.71 13.32 -15.53
N PHE A 58 -10.66 13.02 -16.30
CA PHE A 58 -9.79 11.86 -16.03
C PHE A 58 -9.10 11.97 -14.67
N TRP A 59 -8.46 13.10 -14.36
CA TRP A 59 -7.79 13.29 -13.08
C TRP A 59 -8.78 13.35 -11.90
N ALA A 60 -9.95 13.97 -12.09
CA ALA A 60 -11.00 14.00 -11.08
C ALA A 60 -11.53 12.60 -10.73
N LYS A 61 -11.66 11.72 -11.73
CA LYS A 61 -12.07 10.31 -11.53
C LYS A 61 -11.11 9.54 -10.62
N TYR A 62 -9.81 9.87 -10.66
CA TYR A 62 -8.77 9.22 -9.89
C TYR A 62 -8.20 10.09 -8.76
N GLU A 63 -8.91 11.12 -8.30
CA GLU A 63 -8.42 12.09 -7.31
C GLU A 63 -7.96 11.46 -5.98
N LYS A 64 -8.53 10.29 -5.63
CA LYS A 64 -8.22 9.55 -4.40
C LYS A 64 -7.05 8.59 -4.56
N TRP A 65 -6.57 8.41 -5.78
CA TRP A 65 -5.47 7.53 -6.11
C TRP A 65 -4.18 8.34 -6.22
N GLN A 66 -3.08 7.74 -5.80
CA GLN A 66 -1.76 8.31 -5.97
C GLN A 66 -1.24 7.96 -7.36
N LEU A 67 -0.86 8.95 -8.16
CA LEU A 67 -0.15 8.70 -9.41
C LEU A 67 1.27 8.21 -9.10
N ILE A 68 1.60 7.00 -9.54
CA ILE A 68 2.93 6.40 -9.38
C ILE A 68 3.77 6.62 -10.62
N ASP A 69 3.17 6.43 -11.79
CA ASP A 69 3.87 6.47 -13.05
C ASP A 69 2.94 6.88 -14.20
N ILE A 70 3.48 7.56 -15.20
CA ILE A 70 2.77 7.95 -16.40
C ILE A 70 3.69 7.91 -17.61
N ASP A 71 3.25 7.15 -18.61
CA ASP A 71 3.84 7.02 -19.94
C ASP A 71 2.86 7.49 -21.01
N GLU A 72 3.31 7.56 -22.27
CA GLU A 72 2.48 7.97 -23.42
C GLU A 72 1.21 7.12 -23.61
N LYS A 73 1.19 5.88 -23.11
CA LYS A 73 0.10 4.92 -23.30
C LYS A 73 -0.41 4.28 -22.01
N ARG A 74 0.24 4.52 -20.87
CA ARG A 74 -0.10 3.86 -19.61
C ARG A 74 -0.03 4.84 -18.45
N VAL A 75 -1.00 4.78 -17.56
CA VAL A 75 -0.99 5.49 -16.28
C VAL A 75 -1.09 4.46 -15.17
N THR A 76 -0.18 4.52 -14.21
CA THR A 76 -0.19 3.66 -13.04
C THR A 76 -0.58 4.47 -11.81
N PHE A 77 -1.70 4.11 -11.23
CA PHE A 77 -2.19 4.63 -9.96
C PHE A 77 -2.04 3.59 -8.85
N GLU A 78 -1.71 4.04 -7.65
CA GLU A 78 -1.70 3.21 -6.45
C GLU A 78 -2.63 3.79 -5.38
N MET A 79 -3.26 2.91 -4.62
CA MET A 79 -4.04 3.25 -3.43
C MET A 79 -3.70 2.29 -2.31
N GLU A 80 -3.38 2.84 -1.13
CA GLU A 80 -3.26 2.06 0.08
C GLU A 80 -4.65 1.71 0.64
N ILE A 81 -4.87 0.42 0.86
CA ILE A 81 -6.08 -0.09 1.47
C ILE A 81 -5.76 -0.44 2.91
N ASN A 82 -6.40 0.26 3.86
CA ASN A 82 -6.27 0.01 5.28
C ASN A 82 -7.11 -1.22 5.73
N ASP A 83 -6.89 -2.33 5.05
CA ASP A 83 -7.52 -3.62 5.26
C ASP A 83 -6.58 -4.73 4.74
N ILE A 84 -6.87 -5.97 5.11
CA ILE A 84 -6.18 -7.14 4.56
C ILE A 84 -6.80 -7.55 3.22
N SER A 85 -6.00 -8.19 2.36
CA SER A 85 -6.45 -8.67 1.05
C SER A 85 -7.63 -9.64 1.16
N PRO A 86 -8.52 -9.67 0.14
CA PRO A 86 -9.61 -10.65 0.10
C PRO A 86 -9.12 -12.10 0.18
N LEU A 87 -7.94 -12.39 -0.38
CA LEU A 87 -7.30 -13.71 -0.30
C LEU A 87 -7.08 -14.13 1.16
N LEU A 88 -6.51 -13.22 1.96
CA LEU A 88 -6.25 -13.47 3.37
C LEU A 88 -7.52 -13.73 4.16
N LYS A 89 -8.59 -12.94 3.90
CA LYS A 89 -9.86 -13.08 4.63
C LYS A 89 -10.52 -14.44 4.43
N VAL A 90 -10.32 -15.05 3.27
CA VAL A 90 -10.95 -16.32 2.90
C VAL A 90 -10.13 -17.49 3.43
N ASN A 91 -8.81 -17.48 3.19
CA ASN A 91 -7.95 -18.65 3.40
C ASN A 91 -6.61 -18.33 4.10
N GLY A 92 -6.43 -17.14 4.67
CA GLY A 92 -5.19 -16.74 5.31
C GLY A 92 -5.02 -17.34 6.71
N PHE A 93 -3.85 -17.92 6.98
CA PHE A 93 -3.47 -18.41 8.30
C PHE A 93 -2.06 -17.95 8.67
N PHE A 94 -1.87 -17.41 9.87
CA PHE A 94 -0.53 -17.26 10.43
C PHE A 94 0.00 -18.62 10.83
N GLY A 95 1.22 -18.92 10.41
CA GLY A 95 1.93 -20.11 10.81
C GLY A 95 3.42 -19.86 10.96
N LEU A 96 4.13 -20.94 11.26
CA LEU A 96 5.59 -20.95 11.34
C LEU A 96 6.14 -21.91 10.30
N GLN A 97 7.13 -21.43 9.56
CA GLN A 97 7.98 -22.30 8.76
C GLN A 97 8.87 -23.17 9.66
N GLU A 98 9.52 -24.18 9.07
CA GLU A 98 10.39 -25.11 9.80
C GLU A 98 11.55 -24.42 10.54
N ASP A 99 12.04 -23.31 9.99
CA ASP A 99 13.10 -22.48 10.55
C ASP A 99 12.63 -21.53 11.66
N GLY A 100 11.32 -21.48 11.96
CA GLY A 100 10.73 -20.55 12.92
C GLY A 100 10.39 -19.18 12.34
N THR A 101 10.37 -19.02 11.01
CA THR A 101 9.92 -17.80 10.36
C THR A 101 8.40 -17.67 10.43
N LEU A 102 7.91 -16.59 11.04
CA LEU A 102 6.49 -16.23 11.04
C LEU A 102 6.07 -15.87 9.61
N SER A 103 5.06 -16.55 9.10
CA SER A 103 4.57 -16.36 7.73
C SER A 103 3.06 -16.51 7.66
N ILE A 104 2.49 -16.02 6.56
CA ILE A 104 1.10 -16.25 6.20
C ILE A 104 1.02 -17.29 5.11
N PHE A 105 0.10 -18.22 5.29
CA PHE A 105 -0.15 -19.34 4.40
C PHE A 105 -1.55 -19.20 3.78
N ASN A 106 -1.66 -19.62 2.53
CA ASN A 106 -2.95 -19.81 1.85
C ASN A 106 -3.48 -21.22 2.14
N GLY A 107 -4.21 -21.36 3.23
CA GLY A 107 -4.63 -22.65 3.79
C GLY A 107 -3.84 -23.05 5.03
N SER A 108 -3.97 -24.30 5.45
CA SER A 108 -3.28 -24.81 6.65
C SER A 108 -1.76 -24.89 6.44
N PRO A 109 -0.92 -24.47 7.40
CA PRO A 109 0.54 -24.41 7.25
C PRO A 109 1.25 -25.71 6.81
N ASP A 110 0.62 -26.88 6.98
CA ASP A 110 1.20 -28.18 6.61
C ASP A 110 1.17 -28.47 5.09
N GLU A 111 0.30 -27.82 4.32
CA GLU A 111 0.06 -28.13 2.89
C GLU A 111 -0.08 -26.87 2.00
N ALA A 112 0.19 -25.68 2.57
CA ALA A 112 -0.16 -24.42 1.95
C ALA A 112 1.03 -23.66 1.35
N ASP A 113 0.73 -22.89 0.31
CA ASP A 113 1.68 -21.92 -0.27
C ASP A 113 1.89 -20.74 0.70
N ILE A 114 3.14 -20.33 0.85
CA ILE A 114 3.51 -19.13 1.61
C ILE A 114 3.12 -17.90 0.77
N ILE A 115 2.25 -17.06 1.33
CA ILE A 115 1.86 -15.78 0.74
C ILE A 115 2.92 -14.72 1.07
N HIS A 116 3.28 -14.63 2.36
CA HIS A 116 4.20 -13.61 2.84
C HIS A 116 4.98 -14.10 4.06
N SER A 117 6.26 -13.74 4.14
CA SER A 117 7.13 -14.03 5.27
C SER A 117 7.52 -12.74 5.97
N PHE A 118 7.46 -12.74 7.29
CA PHE A 118 7.76 -11.57 8.11
C PHE A 118 9.17 -11.66 8.71
N PHE A 119 9.27 -12.21 9.92
CA PHE A 119 10.48 -12.27 10.72
C PHE A 119 10.58 -13.62 11.44
N GLN A 120 11.80 -13.98 11.84
CA GLN A 120 12.05 -15.20 12.60
C GLN A 120 11.76 -14.97 14.08
N ILE A 121 11.01 -15.88 14.70
CA ILE A 121 10.69 -15.81 16.14
C ILE A 121 11.52 -16.79 16.98
N ASP A 122 11.80 -16.38 18.21
CA ASP A 122 12.51 -17.17 19.19
C ASP A 122 11.56 -18.21 19.80
N MET A 123 11.66 -19.43 19.28
CA MET A 123 10.83 -20.56 19.66
C MET A 123 11.02 -21.01 21.12
N GLU A 124 12.11 -20.60 21.78
CA GLU A 124 12.35 -20.89 23.20
C GLU A 124 11.61 -19.90 24.11
N LYS A 125 11.44 -18.65 23.65
CA LYS A 125 10.70 -17.61 24.39
C LYS A 125 9.19 -17.68 24.18
N LEU A 126 8.74 -18.37 23.13
CA LEU A 126 7.32 -18.49 22.81
C LEU A 126 6.61 -19.44 23.78
N GLU A 127 5.48 -18.99 24.34
CA GLU A 127 4.66 -19.82 25.22
C GLU A 127 4.15 -21.08 24.50
N GLY A 128 4.16 -22.22 25.20
CA GLY A 128 3.82 -23.53 24.61
C GLY A 128 2.44 -23.56 23.93
N LYS A 129 1.44 -22.86 24.50
CA LYS A 129 0.11 -22.75 23.90
C LYS A 129 0.12 -21.97 22.59
N LYS A 130 0.79 -20.82 22.57
CA LYS A 130 0.90 -19.94 21.39
C LYS A 130 1.67 -20.63 20.26
N ARG A 131 2.70 -21.40 20.61
CA ARG A 131 3.45 -22.26 19.69
C ARG A 131 2.56 -23.30 19.03
N GLU A 132 1.66 -23.93 19.79
CA GLU A 132 0.72 -24.91 19.24
C GLU A 132 -0.33 -24.26 18.34
N GLU A 133 -0.83 -23.08 18.71
CA GLU A 133 -1.75 -22.29 17.88
C GLU A 133 -1.14 -21.93 16.53
N LEU A 134 0.11 -21.44 16.51
CA LEU A 134 0.81 -21.12 15.26
C LEU A 134 1.13 -22.35 14.41
N LYS A 135 1.45 -23.49 15.04
CA LYS A 135 1.64 -24.75 14.30
C LYS A 135 0.34 -25.22 13.63
N LYS A 136 -0.80 -25.07 14.30
CA LYS A 136 -2.11 -25.41 13.75
C LYS A 136 -2.59 -24.40 12.69
N GLY A 137 -2.02 -23.20 12.70
CA GLY A 137 -2.47 -22.07 11.90
C GLY A 137 -3.48 -21.23 12.66
N ILE A 138 -3.22 -19.92 12.77
CA ILE A 138 -4.18 -18.96 13.34
C ILE A 138 -4.91 -18.27 12.17
N PRO A 139 -6.24 -18.44 12.03
CA PRO A 139 -6.98 -17.87 10.90
C PRO A 139 -6.98 -16.33 10.93
N ILE A 140 -6.87 -15.71 9.76
CA ILE A 140 -6.83 -14.26 9.58
C ILE A 140 -8.09 -13.82 8.83
N GLN A 141 -9.17 -13.56 9.56
CA GLN A 141 -10.45 -13.18 8.95
C GLN A 141 -10.64 -11.66 8.87
N THR A 142 -9.97 -10.92 9.75
CA THR A 142 -10.10 -9.46 9.84
C THR A 142 -8.74 -8.79 10.06
N LYS A 143 -8.67 -7.50 9.74
CA LYS A 143 -7.46 -6.68 9.97
C LYS A 143 -7.09 -6.59 11.44
N GLU A 144 -8.06 -6.68 12.35
CA GLU A 144 -7.83 -6.63 13.79
C GLU A 144 -7.06 -7.89 14.21
N THR A 145 -7.53 -9.08 13.83
CA THR A 145 -6.81 -10.32 14.10
C THR A 145 -5.43 -10.33 13.46
N PHE A 146 -5.31 -9.80 12.24
CA PHE A 146 -4.03 -9.62 11.57
C PHE A 146 -3.04 -8.80 12.42
N THR A 147 -3.46 -7.61 12.83
CA THR A 147 -2.63 -6.67 13.58
C THR A 147 -2.30 -7.21 14.96
N GLU A 148 -3.29 -7.75 15.69
CA GLU A 148 -3.10 -8.29 17.04
C GLU A 148 -2.11 -9.44 17.07
N VAL A 149 -2.21 -10.40 16.14
CA VAL A 149 -1.29 -11.54 16.08
C VAL A 149 0.11 -11.07 15.69
N LEU A 150 0.23 -10.21 14.69
CA LEU A 150 1.52 -9.70 14.24
C LEU A 150 2.24 -8.92 15.35
N GLU A 151 1.53 -8.02 16.05
CA GLU A 151 2.07 -7.27 17.19
C GLU A 151 2.43 -8.18 18.36
N ALA A 152 1.56 -9.14 18.70
CA ALA A 152 1.86 -10.11 19.73
C ALA A 152 3.10 -10.96 19.39
N MET A 153 3.39 -11.21 18.11
CA MET A 153 4.56 -11.99 17.72
C MET A 153 5.85 -11.18 17.67
N LYS A 154 5.78 -9.86 17.44
CA LYS A 154 6.97 -8.97 17.43
C LYS A 154 7.78 -9.05 18.73
N GLN A 155 7.14 -9.28 19.88
CA GLN A 155 7.83 -9.42 21.17
C GLN A 155 8.77 -10.64 21.23
N TYR A 156 8.54 -11.64 20.37
CA TYR A 156 9.35 -12.85 20.26
C TYR A 156 10.31 -12.81 19.08
N SER A 157 10.40 -11.69 18.35
CA SER A 157 11.30 -11.57 17.20
C SER A 157 12.76 -11.77 17.61
N THR A 158 13.50 -12.53 16.80
CA THR A 158 14.95 -12.72 16.93
C THR A 158 15.75 -11.59 16.28
N GLU A 159 15.08 -10.74 15.49
CA GLU A 159 15.68 -9.54 14.93
C GLU A 159 15.89 -8.52 16.04
N ASN A 160 17.11 -8.44 16.56
CA ASN A 160 17.51 -7.34 17.40
C ASN A 160 17.30 -6.05 16.61
N ASN A 161 16.35 -5.21 17.06
CA ASN A 161 16.09 -3.89 16.53
C ASN A 161 17.34 -3.02 16.75
N THR A 162 18.33 -3.19 15.88
CA THR A 162 19.46 -2.29 15.68
C THR A 162 18.91 -1.11 14.92
N VAL A 163 18.17 -0.27 15.63
CA VAL A 163 17.95 1.11 15.19
C VAL A 163 19.33 1.75 15.19
N GLU A 164 20.01 1.69 14.05
CA GLU A 164 21.12 2.58 13.77
C GLU A 164 20.57 4.01 13.88
N LYS A 165 20.78 4.63 15.04
CA LYS A 165 20.75 6.08 15.15
C LYS A 165 21.84 6.58 14.20
N LYS A 166 21.45 7.01 13.00
CA LYS A 166 22.29 7.86 12.17
C LYS A 166 22.66 9.10 13.01
N ALA A 167 23.95 9.19 13.32
CA ALA A 167 24.61 10.34 13.89
C ALA A 167 24.71 11.48 12.86
#